data_AF-A0A2G4JCC4-F1
#
_entry.id   AF-A0A2G4JCC4-F1
#
_cell.length_a   1.000
_cell.length_b   1.000
_cell.length_c   1.000
_cell.angle_alpha   90.00
_cell.angle_beta   90.00
_cell.angle_gamma   90.00
#
_symmetry.space_group_name_H-M   'P 1'
#
loop_
_entity.id
_entity.type
_entity.pdbx_description
1 polymer ?
#
loop_
_entity_poly.entity_id
_entity_poly.type
_entity_poly.pdbx_seq_one_letter_code
_entity_poly.pdbx_strand_id
1 'polypeptide(L)'
;MTSSGAGLVGSAPSLKRFTTATSAADGVCLRMLRPITQLEVRTRNSTYQITMLGAGRMLVRGGAFFPTWSEAHLCGSTLGGSMLKVDWIGCGFAMEILHHGERIVTTRVRAIRFTDAAPTLS
;
A
#
# COMPACT_ATOMS: atom_id res chain seq x y z
N MET A 1 -23.78 16.22 -32.56
CA MET A 1 -23.19 14.90 -32.87
C MET A 1 -21.97 15.19 -33.72
N THR A 2 -20.72 14.92 -33.38
CA THR A 2 -20.12 13.77 -32.68
C THR A 2 -18.97 14.19 -31.77
N SER A 3 -18.76 13.39 -30.72
CA SER A 3 -17.67 13.40 -29.75
C SER A 3 -16.32 13.03 -30.40
N SER A 4 -15.23 13.63 -29.92
CA SER A 4 -13.88 13.07 -30.09
C SER A 4 -13.21 13.03 -28.71
N GLY A 5 -13.17 11.82 -28.14
CA GLY A 5 -12.56 11.55 -26.85
C GLY A 5 -11.04 11.64 -26.93
N ALA A 6 -10.46 12.62 -26.26
CA ALA A 6 -9.03 12.66 -25.99
C ALA A 6 -8.73 11.69 -24.84
N GLY A 7 -8.33 10.47 -25.19
CA GLY A 7 -7.70 9.55 -24.24
C GLY A 7 -6.39 10.14 -23.73
N LEU A 8 -6.32 10.42 -22.43
CA LEU A 8 -5.10 10.89 -21.77
C LEU A 8 -4.07 9.76 -21.74
N VAL A 9 -3.14 9.79 -22.69
CA VAL A 9 -1.95 8.94 -22.72
C VAL A 9 -0.98 9.39 -21.63
N GLY A 10 -0.67 8.50 -20.69
CA GLY A 10 0.38 8.71 -19.69
C GLY A 10 1.75 8.88 -20.36
N SER A 11 2.40 10.03 -20.14
CA SER A 11 3.68 10.38 -20.77
C SER A 11 4.84 9.51 -20.26
N ALA A 12 5.68 9.00 -21.17
CA ALA A 12 6.85 8.15 -20.92
C ALA A 12 7.84 8.60 -19.81
N PRO A 13 8.06 9.90 -19.53
CA PRO A 13 8.90 10.36 -18.42
C PRO A 13 8.34 9.99 -17.05
N SER A 14 7.02 9.87 -16.91
CA SER A 14 6.39 9.53 -15.63
C SER A 14 6.69 8.09 -15.22
N LEU A 15 6.67 7.14 -16.17
CA LEU A 15 6.93 5.73 -15.89
C LEU A 15 8.40 5.51 -15.54
N LYS A 16 9.31 6.11 -16.31
CA LYS A 16 10.75 6.01 -16.03
C LYS A 16 11.10 6.55 -14.63
N ARG A 17 10.50 7.67 -14.23
CA ARG A 17 10.68 8.23 -12.88
C ARG A 17 10.11 7.30 -11.81
N PHE A 18 8.96 6.69 -12.08
CA PHE A 18 8.34 5.73 -11.16
C PHE A 18 9.22 4.50 -10.97
N THR A 19 9.71 3.88 -12.06
CA THR A 19 10.57 2.69 -11.97
C THR A 19 11.87 3.02 -11.23
N THR A 20 12.55 4.12 -11.58
CA THR A 20 13.75 4.58 -10.83
C THR A 20 13.47 4.74 -9.34
N ALA A 21 12.38 5.42 -8.96
CA ALA A 21 12.04 5.63 -7.57
C ALA A 21 11.74 4.31 -6.83
N THR A 22 11.01 3.39 -7.47
CA THR A 22 10.67 2.10 -6.84
C THR A 22 11.84 1.14 -6.70
N SER A 23 12.89 1.31 -7.51
CA SER A 23 14.12 0.50 -7.42
C SER A 23 15.09 1.03 -6.38
N ALA A 24 15.07 2.33 -6.09
CA ALA A 24 15.93 2.96 -5.10
C ALA A 24 15.36 2.95 -3.67
N ALA A 25 14.07 2.66 -3.52
CA ALA A 25 13.39 2.72 -2.24
C ALA A 25 13.45 1.39 -1.48
N ASP A 26 13.70 1.49 -0.18
CA ASP A 26 13.49 0.38 0.75
C ASP A 26 12.02 -0.03 0.76
N GLY A 27 11.77 -1.33 0.76
CA GLY A 27 10.42 -1.83 0.81
C GLY A 27 10.32 -3.34 0.91
N VAL A 28 9.09 -3.80 1.09
CA VAL A 28 8.77 -5.21 1.34
C VAL A 28 7.89 -5.73 0.22
N CYS A 29 8.33 -6.81 -0.43
CA CYS A 29 7.54 -7.56 -1.40
C CYS A 29 6.57 -8.49 -0.65
N LEU A 30 5.27 -8.23 -0.75
CA LEU A 30 4.24 -8.96 -0.04
C LEU A 30 4.17 -10.43 -0.46
N ARG A 31 4.51 -10.73 -1.72
CA ARG A 31 4.54 -12.10 -2.25
C ARG A 31 5.60 -12.98 -1.59
N MET A 32 6.64 -12.39 -1.00
CA MET A 32 7.68 -13.13 -0.28
C MET A 32 7.38 -13.29 1.21
N LEU A 33 6.32 -12.67 1.70
CA LEU A 33 5.93 -12.78 3.10
C LEU A 33 5.16 -14.08 3.33
N ARG A 34 5.50 -14.78 4.41
CA ARG A 34 4.68 -15.90 4.87
C ARG A 34 3.34 -15.37 5.38
N PRO A 35 2.25 -16.14 5.24
CA PRO A 35 1.03 -15.85 5.98
C PRO A 35 1.32 -15.68 7.47
N ILE A 36 0.53 -14.83 8.13
CA ILE A 36 0.66 -14.45 9.54
C ILE A 36 1.91 -13.60 9.83
N THR A 37 2.68 -13.20 8.80
CA THR A 37 3.74 -12.19 8.99
C THR A 37 3.12 -10.86 9.43
N GLN A 38 3.67 -10.28 10.49
CA GLN A 38 3.16 -9.04 11.05
C GLN A 38 4.12 -7.89 10.81
N LEU A 39 3.53 -6.76 10.45
CA LEU A 39 4.22 -5.53 10.11
C LEU A 39 3.64 -4.38 10.92
N GLU A 40 4.51 -3.53 11.43
CA GLU A 40 4.17 -2.16 11.80
C GLU A 40 4.64 -1.23 10.67
N VAL A 41 3.69 -0.53 10.06
CA VAL A 41 3.96 0.43 8.99
C VAL A 41 3.63 1.83 9.49
N ARG A 42 4.66 2.64 9.68
CA ARG A 42 4.49 4.05 10.06
C ARG A 42 4.45 4.90 8.81
N THR A 43 3.35 5.60 8.62
CA THR A 43 3.18 6.65 7.61
C THR A 43 3.46 8.03 8.21
N ARG A 44 3.30 9.10 7.42
CA ARG A 44 3.50 10.47 7.92
C ARG A 44 2.53 10.81 9.06
N ASN A 45 1.28 10.36 8.96
CA ASN A 45 0.21 10.80 9.85
C ASN A 45 -0.33 9.69 10.76
N SER A 46 0.05 8.44 10.53
CA SER A 46 -0.56 7.29 11.23
C SER A 46 0.38 6.09 11.26
N THR A 47 0.23 5.25 12.27
CA THR A 47 0.85 3.93 12.34
C THR A 47 -0.23 2.88 12.04
N TYR A 48 0.13 1.89 11.22
CA TYR A 48 -0.72 0.76 10.88
C TYR A 48 -0.07 -0.52 11.42
N GLN A 49 -0.86 -1.34 12.11
CA GLN A 49 -0.51 -2.71 12.46
C GLN A 49 -1.16 -3.62 11.43
N ILE A 50 -0.37 -4.47 10.80
CA ILE A 50 -0.80 -5.28 9.65
C ILE A 50 -0.40 -6.73 9.91
N THR A 51 -1.34 -7.66 9.75
CA THR A 51 -1.06 -9.10 9.68
C THR A 51 -1.37 -9.58 8.28
N MET A 52 -0.37 -10.08 7.56
CA MET A 52 -0.53 -10.56 6.20
C MET A 52 -1.23 -11.92 6.18
N LEU A 53 -2.30 -12.05 5.40
CA LEU A 53 -3.05 -13.31 5.21
C LEU A 53 -2.68 -14.00 3.88
N GLY A 54 -1.76 -13.41 3.11
CA GLY A 54 -1.32 -13.87 1.80
C GLY A 54 -2.10 -13.25 0.63
N ALA A 55 -1.46 -13.19 -0.54
CA ALA A 55 -2.02 -12.63 -1.78
C ALA A 55 -2.66 -11.24 -1.60
N GLY A 56 -1.94 -10.33 -0.93
CA GLY A 56 -2.38 -8.96 -0.66
C GLY A 56 -3.46 -8.83 0.43
N ARG A 57 -4.14 -9.92 0.83
CA ARG A 57 -5.09 -9.90 1.95
C ARG A 57 -4.36 -9.66 3.27
N MET A 58 -4.99 -8.88 4.15
CA MET A 58 -4.46 -8.55 5.46
C MET A 58 -5.56 -8.30 6.49
N LEU A 59 -5.22 -8.48 7.77
CA LEU A 59 -5.87 -7.77 8.86
C LEU A 59 -5.10 -6.49 9.13
N VAL A 60 -5.78 -5.36 9.20
CA VAL A 60 -5.17 -4.05 9.44
C VAL A 60 -5.90 -3.31 10.54
N ARG A 61 -5.14 -2.59 11.37
CA ARG A 61 -5.64 -1.59 12.32
C ARG A 61 -4.76 -0.35 12.24
N GLY A 62 -5.35 0.82 12.38
CA GLY A 62 -4.66 2.10 12.43
C GLY A 62 -5.13 3.11 11.39
N GLY A 63 -4.67 4.35 11.55
CA GLY A 63 -5.17 5.48 10.77
C GLY A 63 -6.65 5.78 11.04
N ALA A 64 -7.22 6.69 10.25
CA ALA A 64 -8.62 7.11 10.41
C ALA A 64 -9.63 6.08 9.86
N PHE A 65 -9.19 5.20 8.94
CA PHE A 65 -10.08 4.28 8.22
C PHE A 65 -10.19 2.89 8.85
N PHE A 66 -9.31 2.54 9.79
CA PHE A 66 -9.28 1.22 10.45
C PHE A 66 -9.18 1.39 11.98
N PRO A 67 -10.22 1.92 12.66
CA PRO A 67 -10.19 2.15 14.10
C PRO A 67 -10.07 0.83 14.91
N THR A 68 -10.59 -0.26 14.35
CA THR A 68 -10.48 -1.63 14.86
C THR A 68 -9.76 -2.51 13.84
N TRP A 69 -9.45 -3.76 14.21
CA TRP A 69 -8.95 -4.74 13.25
C TRP A 69 -10.00 -4.99 12.16
N SER A 70 -9.59 -4.86 10.90
CA SER A 70 -10.46 -5.05 9.74
C SER A 70 -9.73 -5.84 8.66
N GLU A 71 -10.47 -6.69 7.95
CA GLU A 71 -9.96 -7.35 6.75
C GLU A 71 -9.90 -6.35 5.58
N ALA A 72 -8.78 -6.31 4.89
CA ALA A 72 -8.59 -5.47 3.71
C ALA A 72 -7.64 -6.12 2.72
N HIS A 73 -7.53 -5.53 1.53
CA HIS A 73 -6.57 -5.94 0.51
C HIS A 73 -5.58 -4.81 0.27
N LEU A 74 -4.30 -5.06 0.50
CA LEU A 74 -3.21 -4.15 0.15
C LEU A 74 -2.81 -4.34 -1.31
N CYS A 75 -3.25 -3.44 -2.19
CA CYS A 75 -3.01 -3.53 -3.63
C CYS A 75 -1.55 -3.28 -3.99
N GLY A 76 -0.89 -2.36 -3.27
CA GLY A 76 0.51 -1.99 -3.52
C GLY A 76 0.85 -0.61 -3.00
N SER A 77 1.87 0.02 -3.62
CA SER A 77 2.32 1.37 -3.26
C SER A 77 2.48 2.30 -4.45
N THR A 78 2.14 3.57 -4.25
CA THR A 78 2.13 4.61 -5.29
C THR A 78 2.88 5.88 -4.86
N LEU A 79 3.38 6.66 -5.82
CA LEU A 79 3.85 8.03 -5.59
C LEU A 79 2.72 9.08 -5.75
N GLY A 80 1.49 8.62 -6.00
CA GLY A 80 0.39 9.42 -6.53
C GLY A 80 0.25 9.25 -8.05
N GLY A 81 -0.85 9.74 -8.60
CA GLY A 81 -1.16 9.58 -10.02
C GLY A 81 -1.75 8.19 -10.34
N SER A 82 -1.39 7.64 -11.50
CA SER A 82 -1.96 6.39 -12.03
C SER A 82 -1.07 5.15 -11.87
N MET A 83 0.12 5.30 -11.30
CA MET A 83 1.09 4.21 -11.19
C MET A 83 1.07 3.56 -9.82
N LEU A 84 1.06 2.23 -9.81
CA LEU A 84 1.05 1.41 -8.62
C LEU A 84 2.07 0.29 -8.78
N LYS A 85 2.97 0.14 -7.80
CA LYS A 85 3.80 -1.05 -7.68
C LYS A 85 3.03 -2.06 -6.85
N VAL A 86 2.46 -3.04 -7.55
CA VAL A 86 1.57 -4.06 -6.98
C VAL A 86 2.33 -4.94 -5.97
N ASP A 87 1.62 -5.40 -4.95
CA ASP A 87 2.13 -6.33 -3.92
C ASP A 87 3.42 -5.86 -3.23
N TRP A 88 3.56 -4.56 -3.01
CA TRP A 88 4.76 -3.99 -2.42
C TRP A 88 4.45 -2.80 -1.51
N ILE A 89 5.12 -2.72 -0.36
CA ILE A 89 5.12 -1.56 0.54
C ILE A 89 6.47 -0.87 0.43
N GLY A 90 6.49 0.43 0.11
CA GLY A 90 7.72 1.20 -0.07
C GLY A 90 7.84 2.42 0.83
N CYS A 91 8.99 2.61 1.47
CA CYS A 91 9.32 3.86 2.12
C CYS A 91 9.32 5.01 1.11
N GLY A 92 8.67 6.13 1.44
CA GLY A 92 8.47 7.26 0.53
C GLY A 92 7.25 7.14 -0.41
N PHE A 93 6.56 6.01 -0.42
CA PHE A 93 5.34 5.77 -1.19
C PHE A 93 4.11 5.75 -0.28
N ALA A 94 2.93 6.02 -0.83
CA ALA A 94 1.66 5.79 -0.18
C ALA A 94 1.20 4.34 -0.42
N MET A 95 0.63 3.70 0.60
CA MET A 95 -0.04 2.41 0.41
C MET A 95 -1.42 2.64 -0.21
N GLU A 96 -1.81 1.76 -1.12
CA GLU A 96 -3.16 1.70 -1.67
C GLU A 96 -3.86 0.44 -1.14
N ILE A 97 -4.95 0.65 -0.40
CA ILE A 97 -5.68 -0.38 0.32
C ILE A 97 -7.12 -0.37 -0.19
N LEU A 98 -7.63 -1.54 -0.55
CA LEU A 98 -9.05 -1.76 -0.86
C LEU A 98 -9.76 -2.31 0.38
N HIS A 99 -10.82 -1.63 0.80
CA HIS A 99 -11.65 -2.01 1.95
C HIS A 99 -13.12 -1.79 1.60
N HIS A 100 -13.94 -2.84 1.69
CA HIS A 100 -15.37 -2.78 1.31
C HIS A 100 -15.64 -2.15 -0.07
N GLY A 101 -14.76 -2.37 -1.05
CA GLY A 101 -14.88 -1.80 -2.40
C GLY A 101 -14.39 -0.36 -2.53
N GLU A 102 -14.01 0.29 -1.42
CA GLU A 102 -13.44 1.63 -1.41
C GLU A 102 -11.91 1.61 -1.40
N ARG A 103 -11.33 2.53 -2.18
CA ARG A 103 -9.88 2.69 -2.30
C ARG A 103 -9.38 3.75 -1.33
N ILE A 104 -8.59 3.32 -0.36
CA ILE A 104 -7.93 4.15 0.63
C ILE A 104 -6.46 4.32 0.24
N VAL A 105 -5.99 5.57 0.16
CA VAL A 105 -4.59 5.89 -0.11
C VAL A 105 -3.99 6.55 1.13
N THR A 106 -2.94 5.95 1.70
CA THR A 106 -2.33 6.49 2.90
C THR A 106 -1.46 7.71 2.61
N THR A 107 -1.02 8.41 3.66
CA THR A 107 0.17 9.26 3.52
C THR A 107 1.43 8.40 3.29
N ARG A 108 2.52 9.04 2.88
CA ARG A 108 3.78 8.33 2.56
C ARG A 108 4.30 7.55 3.77
N VAL A 109 4.66 6.30 3.55
CA VAL A 109 5.36 5.41 4.48
C VAL A 109 6.72 6.03 4.83
N ARG A 110 7.06 5.97 6.12
CA ARG A 110 8.30 6.46 6.71
C ARG A 110 9.16 5.33 7.26
N ALA A 111 8.54 4.26 7.73
CA ALA A 111 9.22 3.08 8.23
C ALA A 111 8.33 1.85 8.11
N ILE A 112 8.96 0.71 7.89
CA ILE A 112 8.34 -0.62 7.91
C ILE A 112 9.15 -1.45 8.90
N ARG A 113 8.47 -2.11 9.83
CA ARG A 113 9.10 -2.98 10.83
C ARG A 113 8.37 -4.31 10.86
N PHE A 114 9.13 -5.39 10.89
CA PHE A 114 8.58 -6.70 11.21
C PHE A 114 8.36 -6.78 12.71
N THR A 115 7.25 -7.38 13.13
CA THR A 115 6.91 -7.54 14.54
C THR A 115 6.63 -9.01 14.81
N ASP A 116 7.05 -9.50 15.98
CA ASP A 116 6.71 -10.85 16.46
C ASP A 116 5.43 -10.87 17.32
N ALA A 117 4.69 -9.76 17.37
CA ALA A 117 3.61 -9.53 18.32
C ALA A 117 2.26 -10.04 17.80
N ALA A 118 1.84 -11.25 18.19
CA ALA A 118 0.56 -11.84 17.82
C ALA A 118 -0.61 -10.82 17.91
N PRO A 119 -1.57 -10.82 16.97
CA PRO A 119 -2.63 -9.81 16.96
C PRO A 119 -3.46 -9.97 18.23
N THR A 120 -3.45 -8.98 19.12
CA THR A 120 -4.37 -8.96 20.25
C THR A 120 -5.77 -8.64 19.72
N LEU A 121 -6.62 -9.66 19.67
CA LEU A 121 -8.05 -9.51 19.45
C LEU A 121 -8.66 -9.10 20.80
N SER A 122 -9.17 -7.88 20.88
CA SER A 122 -9.93 -7.34 22.02
C SER A 122 -11.41 -7.30 21.69
#